data_AF-A0A2V5PL50-F1
#
_entry.id   AF-A0A2V5PL50-F1
#
_cell.length_a   1.000
_cell.length_b   1.000
_cell.length_c   1.000
_cell.angle_alpha   90.00
_cell.angle_beta   90.00
_cell.angle_gamma   90.00
#
_symmetry.space_group_name_H-M   'P 1'
#
loop_
_entity.id
_entity.type
_entity.pdbx_description
1 polymer ?
#
loop_
_entity_poly.entity_id
_entity_poly.type
_entity_poly.pdbx_seq_one_letter_code
_entity_poly.pdbx_strand_id
1 'polypeptide(L)'
;MAATDYGATAAAIRDMIVRGAGAIGAAAAYGLAQGARAFHGRDLGRFARHVERVFQALKAARPTAVDPLNAMLQVRRRMEAGTDVEEQQALALAAAEEFAHEDVQHCQAIGDHGAKLIRDGMNILTHCNAGWLAFVDVGSATGPMYRAQARGRRFHVFCDETRP
;
A
#
# COMPACT_ATOMS: atom_id res chain seq x y z
N MET A 1 2.10 -15.17 -10.33
CA MET A 1 1.61 -14.39 -11.50
C MET A 1 1.99 -12.93 -11.28
N ALA A 2 2.45 -12.22 -12.31
CA ALA A 2 2.70 -10.78 -12.24
C ALA A 2 1.44 -10.01 -12.67
N ALA A 3 1.11 -8.91 -11.98
CA ALA A 3 0.07 -7.99 -12.40
C ALA A 3 0.64 -7.02 -13.45
N THR A 4 0.45 -7.34 -14.74
CA THR A 4 1.08 -6.64 -15.86
C THR A 4 0.38 -5.34 -16.27
N ASP A 5 -0.85 -5.12 -15.81
CA ASP A 5 -1.64 -3.92 -16.07
C ASP A 5 -2.55 -3.56 -14.88
N TYR A 6 -3.16 -2.38 -14.94
CA TYR A 6 -4.03 -1.88 -13.87
C TYR A 6 -5.31 -2.71 -13.66
N GLY A 7 -5.76 -3.44 -14.68
CA GLY A 7 -6.93 -4.34 -14.59
C GLY A 7 -6.60 -5.60 -13.80
N ALA A 8 -5.43 -6.20 -14.06
CA ALA A 8 -4.88 -7.28 -13.25
C ALA A 8 -4.62 -6.84 -11.80
N THR A 9 -4.14 -5.61 -11.59
CA THR A 9 -3.99 -5.03 -10.24
C THR A 9 -5.34 -4.85 -9.54
N ALA A 10 -6.35 -4.31 -10.23
CA ALA A 10 -7.71 -4.20 -9.68
C ALA A 10 -8.30 -5.57 -9.33
N ALA A 11 -8.06 -6.60 -10.15
CA ALA A 11 -8.47 -7.97 -9.86
C ALA A 11 -7.77 -8.53 -8.61
N ALA A 12 -6.46 -8.35 -8.49
CA ALA A 12 -5.70 -8.79 -7.32
C ALA A 12 -6.21 -8.15 -6.03
N ILE A 13 -6.62 -6.88 -6.07
CA ILE A 13 -7.21 -6.16 -4.94
C ILE A 13 -8.60 -6.73 -4.59
N ARG A 14 -9.48 -6.87 -5.59
CA ARG A 14 -10.85 -7.36 -5.41
C ARG A 14 -10.88 -8.80 -4.89
N ASP A 15 -10.06 -9.65 -5.50
CA ASP A 15 -10.02 -11.09 -5.24
C ASP A 15 -9.11 -11.44 -4.05
N MET A 16 -8.65 -10.40 -3.32
CA MET A 16 -7.84 -10.50 -2.10
C MET A 16 -6.52 -11.28 -2.25
N ILE A 17 -5.96 -11.31 -3.46
CA ILE A 17 -4.59 -11.78 -3.71
C ILE A 17 -3.60 -10.86 -2.98
N VAL A 18 -3.86 -9.56 -3.02
CA VAL A 18 -3.24 -8.57 -2.12
C VAL A 18 -4.24 -8.13 -1.07
N ARG A 19 -3.82 -8.10 0.19
CA ARG A 19 -4.69 -7.76 1.33
C ARG A 19 -3.93 -7.00 2.41
N GLY A 20 -4.67 -6.22 3.20
CA GLY A 20 -4.11 -5.35 4.24
C GLY A 20 -3.96 -3.90 3.77
N ALA A 21 -4.03 -2.97 4.72
CA ALA A 21 -4.13 -1.54 4.45
C ALA A 21 -2.96 -1.01 3.60
N GLY A 22 -1.72 -1.18 4.07
CA GLY A 22 -0.53 -0.69 3.37
C GLY A 22 -0.31 -1.40 2.04
N ALA A 23 -0.49 -2.72 2.00
CA ALA A 23 -0.27 -3.52 0.79
C ALA A 23 -1.30 -3.19 -0.32
N ILE A 24 -2.59 -3.07 0.00
CA ILE A 24 -3.60 -2.67 -0.99
C ILE A 24 -3.42 -1.19 -1.37
N GLY A 25 -3.04 -0.33 -0.42
CA GLY A 25 -2.69 1.07 -0.69
C GLY A 25 -1.61 1.21 -1.76
N ALA A 26 -0.48 0.53 -1.55
CA ALA A 26 0.62 0.53 -2.50
C ALA A 26 0.25 -0.12 -3.84
N ALA A 27 -0.49 -1.24 -3.81
CA ALA A 27 -0.97 -1.88 -5.04
C ALA A 27 -1.86 -0.94 -5.86
N ALA A 28 -2.76 -0.19 -5.23
CA ALA A 28 -3.62 0.77 -5.93
C ALA A 28 -2.83 1.97 -6.48
N ALA A 29 -1.84 2.48 -5.72
CA ALA A 29 -0.95 3.54 -6.19
C ALA A 29 -0.15 3.10 -7.43
N TYR A 30 0.48 1.92 -7.38
CA TYR A 30 1.17 1.34 -8.54
C TYR A 30 0.21 1.02 -9.68
N GLY A 31 -1.00 0.55 -9.40
CA GLY A 31 -2.03 0.32 -10.41
C GLY A 31 -2.41 1.58 -11.17
N LEU A 32 -2.53 2.72 -10.47
CA LEU A 32 -2.80 4.00 -11.11
C LEU A 32 -1.61 4.45 -11.97
N ALA A 33 -0.37 4.29 -11.47
CA ALA A 33 0.84 4.58 -12.24
C ALA A 33 0.97 3.69 -13.49
N GLN A 34 0.65 2.38 -13.39
CA GLN A 34 0.58 1.46 -14.52
C GLN A 34 -0.42 1.95 -15.58
N GLY A 35 -1.63 2.32 -15.17
CA GLY A 35 -2.66 2.80 -16.08
C GLY A 35 -2.31 4.16 -16.71
N ALA A 36 -1.68 5.06 -15.96
CA ALA A 36 -1.16 6.31 -16.49
C ALA A 36 -0.10 6.07 -17.58
N ARG A 37 0.89 5.21 -17.31
CA ARG A 37 1.97 4.86 -18.25
C ARG A 37 1.50 4.08 -19.48
N ALA A 38 0.36 3.40 -19.39
CA ALA A 38 -0.25 2.70 -20.53
C ALA A 38 -0.89 3.65 -21.55
N PHE A 39 -1.04 4.95 -21.25
CA PHE A 39 -1.56 5.92 -22.20
C PHE A 39 -0.51 6.29 -23.26
N HIS A 40 -0.92 6.29 -24.53
CA HIS A 40 -0.12 6.77 -25.65
C HIS A 40 -0.72 8.03 -26.25
N GLY A 41 0.06 9.11 -26.29
CA GLY A 41 -0.35 10.39 -26.85
C GLY A 41 0.23 11.57 -26.07
N ARG A 42 -0.02 12.78 -26.57
CA ARG A 42 0.47 14.04 -25.96
C ARG A 42 -0.65 14.99 -25.53
N ASP A 43 -1.91 14.62 -25.78
CA ASP A 43 -3.07 15.44 -25.43
C ASP A 43 -3.44 15.26 -23.95
N LEU A 44 -3.21 16.30 -23.14
CA LEU A 44 -3.47 16.29 -21.70
C LEU A 44 -4.95 16.04 -21.37
N GLY A 45 -5.89 16.52 -22.18
CA GLY A 45 -7.32 16.31 -21.95
C GLY A 45 -7.74 14.84 -22.10
N ARG A 46 -7.22 14.16 -23.12
CA ARG A 46 -7.39 12.71 -23.34
C ARG A 46 -6.67 11.91 -22.27
N PHE A 47 -5.48 12.34 -21.86
CA PHE A 47 -4.73 11.72 -20.77
C PHE A 47 -5.51 11.79 -19.45
N ALA A 48 -6.01 12.96 -19.06
CA ALA A 48 -6.78 13.14 -17.85
C ALA A 48 -8.06 12.27 -17.83
N ARG A 49 -8.80 12.21 -18.94
CA ARG A 49 -9.96 11.31 -19.07
C ARG A 49 -9.57 9.83 -18.97
N HIS A 50 -8.39 9.45 -19.48
CA HIS A 50 -7.88 8.09 -19.36
C HIS A 50 -7.53 7.74 -17.91
N VAL A 51 -6.76 8.59 -17.23
CA VAL A 51 -6.40 8.43 -15.81
C VAL A 51 -7.65 8.35 -14.93
N GLU A 52 -8.68 9.14 -15.21
CA GLU A 52 -9.96 9.06 -14.49
C GLU A 52 -10.62 7.68 -14.64
N ARG A 53 -10.62 7.09 -15.85
CA ARG A 53 -11.15 5.72 -16.06
C ARG A 53 -10.37 4.68 -15.27
N VAL A 54 -9.03 4.78 -15.27
CA VAL A 54 -8.15 3.89 -14.49
C VAL A 54 -8.46 4.01 -13.00
N PHE A 55 -8.55 5.25 -12.49
CA PHE A 55 -8.87 5.53 -11.09
C PHE A 55 -10.21 4.93 -10.68
N GLN A 56 -11.27 5.10 -11.48
CA GLN A 56 -12.58 4.52 -11.17
C GLN A 56 -12.56 2.99 -11.19
N ALA A 57 -11.82 2.36 -12.11
CA ALA A 57 -11.68 0.90 -12.14
C ALA A 57 -11.02 0.34 -10.87
N LEU A 58 -9.93 0.97 -10.42
CA LEU A 58 -9.23 0.58 -9.18
C LEU A 58 -10.07 0.87 -7.93
N LYS A 59 -10.75 2.03 -7.89
CA LYS A 59 -11.66 2.39 -6.79
C LYS A 59 -12.81 1.40 -6.65
N ALA A 60 -13.35 0.91 -7.75
CA ALA A 60 -14.44 -0.06 -7.76
C ALA A 60 -14.01 -1.46 -7.28
N ALA A 61 -12.71 -1.78 -7.26
CA ALA A 61 -12.24 -3.10 -6.83
C ALA A 61 -12.62 -3.43 -5.38
N ARG A 62 -12.53 -2.45 -4.48
CA ARG A 62 -12.99 -2.54 -3.08
C ARG A 62 -13.50 -1.17 -2.58
N PRO A 63 -14.77 -0.81 -2.87
CA PRO A 63 -15.27 0.56 -2.72
C PRO A 63 -15.24 1.12 -1.28
N THR A 64 -15.23 0.25 -0.28
CA THR A 64 -15.21 0.62 1.14
C THR A 64 -13.80 0.75 1.73
N ALA A 65 -12.75 0.35 0.98
CA ALA A 65 -11.38 0.45 1.45
C ALA A 65 -10.88 1.90 1.30
N VAL A 66 -10.53 2.52 2.44
CA VAL A 66 -10.12 3.93 2.48
C VAL A 66 -8.65 4.11 2.08
N ASP A 67 -7.75 3.21 2.50
CA ASP A 67 -6.31 3.32 2.21
C ASP A 67 -5.99 3.33 0.70
N PRO A 68 -6.59 2.46 -0.13
CA PRO A 68 -6.36 2.47 -1.58
C PRO A 68 -6.86 3.76 -2.23
N LEU A 69 -7.98 4.30 -1.75
CA LEU A 69 -8.50 5.58 -2.24
C LEU A 69 -7.55 6.72 -1.91
N ASN A 70 -7.06 6.79 -0.66
CA ASN A 70 -6.12 7.83 -0.23
C ASN A 70 -4.81 7.77 -1.02
N ALA A 71 -4.25 6.57 -1.21
CA ALA A 71 -3.03 6.36 -1.97
C ALA A 71 -3.17 6.85 -3.43
N MET A 72 -4.27 6.48 -4.10
CA MET A 72 -4.53 6.95 -5.46
C MET A 72 -4.75 8.47 -5.55
N LEU A 73 -5.40 9.09 -4.54
CA LEU A 73 -5.58 10.54 -4.49
C LEU A 73 -4.24 11.28 -4.30
N GLN A 74 -3.32 10.74 -3.50
CA GLN A 74 -1.97 11.27 -3.35
C GLN A 74 -1.22 11.23 -4.68
N VAL A 75 -1.26 10.09 -5.39
CA VAL A 75 -0.65 9.95 -6.72
C VAL A 75 -1.24 10.97 -7.71
N ARG A 76 -2.57 11.09 -7.81
CA ARG A 76 -3.21 12.09 -8.70
C ARG A 76 -2.74 13.51 -8.42
N ARG A 77 -2.71 13.90 -7.14
CA ARG A 77 -2.27 15.24 -6.74
C ARG A 77 -0.83 15.51 -7.15
N ARG A 78 0.07 14.52 -7.04
CA ARG A 78 1.46 14.66 -7.46
C ARG A 78 1.59 14.76 -8.99
N MET A 79 0.79 13.99 -9.73
CA MET A 79 0.77 14.03 -11.19
C MET A 79 0.40 15.41 -11.73
N GLU A 80 -0.52 16.13 -11.08
CA GLU A 80 -0.99 17.45 -11.54
C GLU A 80 0.11 18.52 -11.61
N ALA A 81 1.27 18.30 -10.99
CA ALA A 81 2.42 19.18 -11.10
C ALA A 81 3.16 19.08 -12.45
N GLY A 82 2.94 18.02 -13.23
CA GLY A 82 3.57 17.83 -14.54
C GLY A 82 2.90 18.67 -15.62
N THR A 83 3.71 19.22 -16.52
CA THR A 83 3.28 20.15 -17.57
C THR A 83 2.90 19.45 -18.89
N ASP A 84 3.32 18.20 -19.07
CA ASP A 84 2.95 17.35 -20.19
C ASP A 84 2.67 15.90 -19.76
N VAL A 85 2.23 15.06 -20.70
CA VAL A 85 1.85 13.67 -20.43
C VAL A 85 3.02 12.85 -19.87
N GLU A 86 4.24 13.06 -20.37
CA GLU A 86 5.42 12.29 -19.97
C GLU A 86 5.82 12.63 -18.54
N GLU A 87 5.84 13.92 -18.20
CA GLU A 87 6.08 14.38 -16.84
C GLU A 87 5.02 13.86 -15.86
N GLN A 88 3.73 13.92 -16.23
CA GLN A 88 2.67 13.38 -15.37
C GLN A 88 2.78 11.86 -15.20
N GLN A 89 3.20 11.12 -16.22
CA GLN A 89 3.45 9.68 -16.14
C GLN A 89 4.64 9.35 -15.22
N ALA A 90 5.73 10.12 -15.30
CA ALA A 90 6.88 9.98 -14.43
C ALA A 90 6.53 10.29 -12.97
N LEU A 91 5.80 11.39 -12.73
CA LEU A 91 5.33 11.78 -11.40
C LEU A 91 4.35 10.76 -10.80
N ALA A 92 3.53 10.10 -11.63
CA ALA A 92 2.65 9.03 -11.17
C ALA A 92 3.44 7.86 -10.56
N LEU A 93 4.50 7.43 -11.24
CA LEU A 93 5.36 6.35 -10.76
C LEU A 93 6.12 6.77 -9.51
N ALA A 94 6.75 7.95 -9.54
CA ALA A 94 7.50 8.47 -8.41
C ALA A 94 6.62 8.61 -7.15
N ALA A 95 5.38 9.07 -7.30
CA ALA A 95 4.45 9.17 -6.18
C ALA A 95 3.99 7.80 -5.64
N ALA A 96 3.87 6.78 -6.50
CA ALA A 96 3.55 5.42 -6.06
C ALA A 96 4.73 4.77 -5.31
N GLU A 97 5.96 5.00 -5.78
CA GLU A 97 7.19 4.58 -5.10
C GLU A 97 7.37 5.29 -3.77
N GLU A 98 7.13 6.60 -3.72
CA GLU A 98 7.16 7.41 -2.49
C GLU A 98 6.15 6.87 -1.47
N PHE A 99 4.89 6.63 -1.87
CA PHE A 99 3.89 6.05 -0.98
C PHE A 99 4.35 4.70 -0.39
N ALA A 100 4.89 3.82 -1.22
CA ALA A 100 5.36 2.52 -0.76
C ALA A 100 6.55 2.65 0.21
N HIS A 101 7.46 3.60 -0.06
CA HIS A 101 8.58 3.87 0.83
C HIS A 101 8.13 4.46 2.17
N GLU A 102 7.21 5.42 2.14
CA GLU A 102 6.59 6.02 3.34
C GLU A 102 5.89 4.94 4.19
N ASP A 103 5.15 4.01 3.59
CA ASP A 103 4.51 2.90 4.31
C ASP A 103 5.54 2.06 5.09
N VAL A 104 6.67 1.73 4.45
CA VAL A 104 7.78 1.00 5.10
C VAL A 104 8.37 1.83 6.25
N GLN A 105 8.64 3.12 6.03
CA GLN A 105 9.19 4.01 7.06
C GLN A 105 8.24 4.12 8.26
N HIS A 106 6.94 4.28 8.02
CA HIS A 106 5.92 4.32 9.07
C HIS A 106 5.88 3.00 9.85
N CYS A 107 5.88 1.85 9.17
CA CYS A 107 5.90 0.54 9.83
C CYS A 107 7.16 0.34 10.69
N GLN A 108 8.33 0.75 10.18
CA GLN A 108 9.58 0.71 10.93
C GLN A 108 9.52 1.60 12.19
N ALA A 109 9.04 2.83 12.05
CA ALA A 109 8.87 3.75 13.17
C ALA A 109 7.89 3.19 14.21
N ILE A 110 6.72 2.69 13.80
CA ILE A 110 5.76 2.01 14.68
C ILE A 110 6.46 0.88 15.44
N GLY A 111 7.25 0.07 14.75
CA GLY A 111 8.04 -0.99 15.36
C GLY A 111 9.01 -0.48 16.42
N ASP A 112 9.80 0.56 16.11
CA ASP A 112 10.80 1.09 17.02
C ASP A 112 10.20 1.77 18.26
N HIS A 113 9.08 2.47 18.09
CA HIS A 113 8.32 3.08 19.17
C HIS A 113 7.64 2.01 20.03
N GLY A 114 6.94 1.05 19.43
CA GLY A 114 6.20 0.01 20.15
C GLY A 114 7.10 -1.00 20.85
N ALA A 115 8.29 -1.31 20.32
CA ALA A 115 9.21 -2.25 20.95
C ALA A 115 9.66 -1.83 22.37
N LYS A 116 9.55 -0.53 22.69
CA LYS A 116 9.84 0.01 24.03
C LYS A 116 8.82 -0.47 25.07
N LEU A 117 7.62 -0.85 24.64
CA LEU A 117 6.51 -1.31 25.48
C LEU A 117 6.62 -2.81 25.82
N ILE A 118 7.36 -3.58 25.04
CA ILE A 118 7.49 -5.04 25.20
C ILE A 118 8.61 -5.36 26.18
N ARG A 119 8.35 -6.18 27.20
CA ARG A 119 9.33 -6.59 28.23
C ARG A 119 9.72 -8.07 28.06
N ASP A 120 10.86 -8.48 28.62
CA ASP A 120 11.25 -9.89 28.64
C ASP A 120 10.23 -10.70 29.44
N GLY A 121 9.85 -11.88 28.94
CA GLY A 121 8.82 -12.76 29.52
C GLY A 121 7.38 -12.27 29.33
N MET A 122 7.13 -11.25 28.52
CA MET A 122 5.76 -10.76 28.27
C MET A 122 4.95 -11.75 27.43
N ASN A 123 3.65 -11.81 27.70
CA ASN A 123 2.67 -12.48 26.84
C ASN A 123 1.89 -11.41 26.06
N ILE A 124 1.80 -11.56 24.75
CA ILE A 124 1.13 -10.60 23.86
C ILE A 124 0.04 -11.34 23.09
N LEU A 125 -1.16 -10.78 23.03
CA LEU A 125 -2.24 -11.27 22.16
C LEU A 125 -2.30 -10.41 20.90
N THR A 126 -2.43 -11.03 19.73
CA THR A 126 -2.71 -10.36 18.47
C THR A 126 -3.88 -11.02 17.76
N HIS A 127 -4.60 -10.22 16.98
CA HIS A 127 -5.80 -10.62 16.24
C HIS A 127 -5.66 -10.16 14.79
N CYS A 128 -6.14 -10.97 13.84
CA CYS A 128 -5.91 -10.78 12.41
C CYS A 128 -4.42 -10.87 12.02
N ASN A 129 -4.08 -10.30 10.85
CA ASN A 129 -2.72 -10.19 10.37
C ASN A 129 -2.43 -8.74 10.01
N ALA A 130 -1.66 -8.08 10.87
CA ALA A 130 -1.17 -6.71 10.68
C ALA A 130 0.36 -6.68 10.56
N GLY A 131 0.93 -7.74 9.96
CA GLY A 131 2.36 -7.88 9.69
C GLY A 131 2.78 -7.50 8.27
N TRP A 132 3.98 -7.92 7.87
CA TRP A 132 4.56 -7.61 6.56
C TRP A 132 3.71 -8.06 5.36
N LEU A 133 2.76 -8.99 5.56
CA LEU A 133 1.85 -9.42 4.48
C LEU A 133 0.68 -8.45 4.27
N ALA A 134 0.43 -7.56 5.24
CA ALA A 134 -0.66 -6.59 5.22
C ALA A 134 -0.21 -5.16 4.87
N PHE A 135 1.09 -4.93 4.85
CA PHE A 135 1.76 -3.66 4.59
C PHE A 135 2.81 -3.88 3.48
N VAL A 136 3.51 -2.83 3.06
CA VAL A 136 4.59 -2.97 2.07
C VAL A 136 5.75 -3.78 2.66
N ASP A 137 6.08 -3.55 3.93
CA ASP A 137 7.03 -4.36 4.69
C ASP A 137 6.79 -4.17 6.21
N VAL A 138 7.41 -5.02 7.04
CA VAL A 138 7.43 -5.00 8.53
C VAL A 138 6.06 -5.20 9.19
N GLY A 139 5.07 -4.40 8.84
CA GLY A 139 3.74 -4.35 9.43
C GLY A 139 3.61 -3.38 10.60
N SER A 140 2.37 -3.23 11.07
CA SER A 140 2.02 -2.35 12.18
C SER A 140 2.06 -3.09 13.51
N ALA A 141 1.03 -3.86 13.89
CA ALA A 141 0.93 -4.46 15.23
C ALA A 141 2.03 -5.49 15.52
N THR A 142 2.51 -6.22 14.50
CA THR A 142 3.62 -7.17 14.67
C THR A 142 4.99 -6.50 14.53
N GLY A 143 5.06 -5.29 13.98
CA GLY A 143 6.30 -4.52 13.84
C GLY A 143 7.05 -4.36 15.18
N PRO A 144 6.39 -3.94 16.27
CA PRO A 144 6.97 -3.88 17.61
C PRO A 144 7.52 -5.21 18.10
N MET A 145 6.84 -6.32 17.79
CA MET A 145 7.26 -7.66 18.18
C MET A 145 8.55 -8.05 17.45
N TYR A 146 8.61 -7.87 16.13
CA TYR A 146 9.83 -8.12 15.36
C TYR A 146 11.02 -7.27 15.85
N ARG A 147 10.78 -5.98 16.12
CA ARG A 147 11.80 -5.07 16.65
C ARG A 147 12.26 -5.45 18.06
N ALA A 148 11.34 -5.86 18.94
CA ALA A 148 11.68 -6.34 20.28
C ALA A 148 12.50 -7.64 20.23
N GLN A 149 12.12 -8.58 19.37
CA GLN A 149 12.84 -9.83 19.15
C GLN A 149 14.24 -9.58 18.61
N ALA A 150 14.40 -8.70 17.62
CA ALA A 150 15.70 -8.32 17.06
C ALA A 150 16.63 -7.67 18.10
N ARG A 151 16.07 -7.06 19.16
CA ARG A 151 16.81 -6.51 20.31
C ARG A 151 17.04 -7.52 21.43
N GLY A 152 16.78 -8.81 21.19
CA GLY A 152 17.03 -9.90 22.12
C GLY A 152 15.97 -10.11 23.21
N ARG A 153 14.82 -9.42 23.14
CA ARG A 153 13.73 -9.64 24.10
C ARG A 153 13.01 -10.94 23.77
N ARG A 154 12.73 -11.75 24.79
CA ARG A 154 11.96 -12.99 24.68
C ARG A 154 10.55 -12.74 25.18
N PHE A 155 9.55 -13.16 24.42
CA PHE A 155 8.14 -13.02 24.76
C PHE A 155 7.36 -14.12 24.01
N HIS A 156 6.13 -14.36 24.44
CA HIS A 156 5.21 -15.28 23.78
C HIS A 156 4.09 -14.50 23.11
N VAL A 157 3.70 -14.91 21.89
CA VAL A 157 2.59 -14.30 21.16
C VAL A 157 1.48 -15.33 21.00
N PHE A 158 0.30 -14.99 21.52
CA PHE A 158 -0.95 -15.66 21.21
C PHE A 158 -1.54 -15.03 19.96
N CYS A 159 -1.86 -15.85 18.96
CA CYS A 159 -2.46 -15.41 17.70
C CYS A 159 -3.83 -16.04 17.55
N ASP A 160 -4.87 -15.21 17.47
CA ASP A 160 -6.22 -15.69 17.21
C ASP A 160 -6.35 -16.21 15.76
N GLU A 161 -7.15 -17.26 15.53
CA GLU A 161 -7.36 -17.83 14.19
C GLU A 161 -8.03 -16.86 13.19
N THR A 162 -8.74 -15.85 13.70
CA THR A 162 -9.38 -14.78 12.90
C THR A 162 -10.37 -15.32 11.85
N ARG A 163 -11.32 -16.16 12.28
CA ARG A 163 -12.39 -16.66 11.43
C ARG A 163 -13.32 -15.54 10.93
N PRO A 164 -13.85 -15.66 9.70
CA PRO A 164 -15.17 -15.11 9.39
C PRO A 164 -16.28 -15.89 10.10
#